data_AF-A0A2G7FXE2-F1
#
_entry.id   AF-A0A2G7FXE2-F1
#
_cell.length_a   1.000
_cell.length_b   1.000
_cell.length_c   1.000
_cell.angle_alpha   90.00
_cell.angle_beta   90.00
_cell.angle_gamma   90.00
#
_symmetry.space_group_name_H-M   'P 1'
#
loop_
_entity.id
_entity.type
_entity.pdbx_description
1 polymer ?
#
loop_
_entity_poly.entity_id
_entity_poly.type
_entity_poly.pdbx_seq_one_letter_code
_entity_poly.pdbx_strand_id
1 'polypeptide(L)'
;MILDVARTKRFFRRLRPRAKNQDNAPKCQPRKAFPDGLKLLWEPKDGTIDIVFVHGLTGDRDATWTAPGAEEPWPKTLLPSKLPTARIFTFGYDAYVADWRGVVSQSLIANHARNLLASLSTYRENDATDERPIIFVCHSLGGLVCQDALFTSQIRPESHLHSILPSTRGIIFLGTPHHGASLAKWADFICRSISLVKQTNSEIVNVLKRDSEVLARIQDGFHTMVRSVGPPPIEVTCFYEMLPVLGVGLVVPQDSAILPGYVHIGIRSNHMDMTKFASVDDPGFKAICGELSRWSKDTGGATKSCHGNSSSTAQAGLAHHRIIMRPQIIQTFLDYHHSSAFASGEITAGTLEFCRIAPDRQPVQIEDVRERKEEFRLDVHGFQFLRHESPSFASFRDEDLSTVQQESVEILQRLTGATSVQIFSSLVRNQTDKELSKMIDSSAPDSAIVPFNMPSRRVHVDQSEAGAYQKLKDSMAPDQVERVLQGRWAIINVWRPLKPVPCDPLAVADARSVPDEDLFEVHVGKPQNVQATFYNPKTSRQGSGTLFGKYGPGHKWYYMSDMTQYDILLLKIFDSKDDGKTARRTPHAAFIDPQTSEVQAARESLEMRCLVCFGDGISG
;
A
#
# COMPACT_ATOMS: atom_id res chain seq x y z
N MET A 1 -68.75 3.73 43.79
CA MET A 1 -69.90 2.87 43.45
C MET A 1 -69.85 2.71 41.93
N ILE A 2 -69.26 1.65 41.39
CA ILE A 2 -69.87 0.32 41.10
C ILE A 2 -71.25 0.42 40.46
N LEU A 3 -71.39 -0.30 39.33
CA LEU A 3 -72.57 -0.75 38.57
C LEU A 3 -72.92 0.11 37.33
N ASP A 4 -73.15 -0.43 36.13
CA ASP A 4 -73.03 -1.82 35.68
C ASP A 4 -72.97 -1.93 34.14
N VAL A 5 -72.41 -3.07 33.77
CA VAL A 5 -72.29 -3.87 32.56
C VAL A 5 -73.31 -3.70 31.41
N ALA A 6 -72.78 -3.99 30.21
CA ALA A 6 -73.44 -4.46 28.98
C ALA A 6 -73.76 -3.43 27.88
N ARG A 7 -72.74 -3.09 27.06
CA ARG A 7 -72.87 -3.01 25.58
C ARG A 7 -71.54 -2.79 24.84
N THR A 8 -70.58 -3.71 24.97
CA THR A 8 -69.50 -3.80 23.96
C THR A 8 -68.87 -5.20 23.87
N LYS A 9 -69.70 -6.24 23.76
CA LYS A 9 -69.24 -7.60 23.43
C LYS A 9 -70.16 -8.25 22.40
N ARG A 10 -70.01 -7.87 21.13
CA ARG A 10 -70.46 -8.70 19.98
C ARG A 10 -69.73 -8.34 18.68
N PHE A 11 -68.40 -8.46 18.68
CA PHE A 11 -67.62 -8.59 17.44
C PHE A 11 -66.42 -9.54 17.60
N PHE A 12 -66.54 -10.54 18.47
CA PHE A 12 -65.64 -11.70 18.56
C PHE A 12 -66.48 -12.98 18.62
N ARG A 13 -66.83 -13.56 17.47
CA ARG A 13 -67.22 -14.99 17.39
C ARG A 13 -67.25 -15.52 15.95
N ARG A 14 -66.09 -15.91 15.43
CA ARG A 14 -65.84 -16.89 14.34
C ARG A 14 -64.31 -16.98 14.27
N LEU A 15 -63.60 -18.08 14.52
CA LEU A 15 -63.89 -19.50 14.55
C LEU A 15 -62.93 -20.16 15.57
N ARG A 16 -63.36 -21.24 16.21
CA ARG A 16 -62.50 -22.12 17.04
C ARG A 16 -61.46 -22.82 16.16
N PRO A 17 -60.23 -23.07 16.66
CA PRO A 17 -59.25 -23.87 15.94
C PRO A 17 -59.67 -25.35 15.94
N ARG A 18 -59.67 -25.94 14.75
CA ARG A 18 -59.84 -27.38 14.50
C ARG A 18 -58.49 -28.05 14.73
N ALA A 19 -58.46 -29.09 15.55
CA ALA A 19 -57.27 -29.92 15.75
C ALA A 19 -56.71 -30.38 14.39
N LYS A 20 -55.42 -30.11 14.13
CA LYS A 20 -54.68 -30.63 12.97
C LYS A 20 -53.49 -31.44 13.46
N ASN A 21 -53.39 -32.63 12.89
CA ASN A 21 -52.41 -33.69 13.07
C ASN A 21 -50.98 -33.19 13.35
N GLN A 22 -50.34 -33.88 14.29
CA GLN A 22 -48.95 -33.70 14.73
C GLN A 22 -47.89 -34.33 13.81
N ASP A 23 -48.21 -34.68 12.56
CA ASP A 23 -47.29 -35.37 11.64
C ASP A 23 -46.98 -34.58 10.37
N ASN A 24 -46.52 -33.34 10.50
CA ASN A 24 -45.82 -32.63 9.42
C ASN A 24 -45.00 -31.47 10.00
N ALA A 25 -44.01 -31.79 10.82
CA ALA A 25 -42.85 -30.90 10.93
C ALA A 25 -42.13 -30.93 9.57
N PRO A 26 -41.73 -29.78 8.99
CA PRO A 26 -40.91 -29.79 7.79
C PRO A 26 -39.64 -30.57 8.14
N LYS A 27 -39.45 -31.74 7.52
CA LYS A 27 -38.18 -32.45 7.57
C LYS A 27 -37.15 -31.46 7.04
N CYS A 28 -36.40 -30.86 7.96
CA CYS A 28 -35.25 -30.04 7.65
C CYS A 28 -34.27 -31.00 6.97
N GLN A 29 -34.32 -31.07 5.65
CA GLN A 29 -33.29 -31.76 4.90
C GLN A 29 -31.99 -31.02 5.27
N PRO A 30 -30.97 -31.72 5.77
CA PRO A 30 -29.71 -31.06 6.06
C PRO A 30 -29.26 -30.38 4.78
N ARG A 31 -29.12 -29.04 4.82
CA ARG A 31 -28.40 -28.33 3.76
C ARG A 31 -27.06 -29.04 3.64
N LYS A 32 -26.74 -29.61 2.47
CA LYS A 32 -25.36 -30.06 2.19
C LYS A 32 -24.44 -28.89 2.54
N ALA A 33 -23.59 -29.08 3.54
CA ALA A 33 -22.61 -28.08 3.94
C ALA A 33 -21.73 -27.77 2.73
N PHE A 34 -21.43 -26.48 2.50
CA PHE A 34 -20.47 -26.10 1.49
C PHE A 34 -19.11 -26.72 1.84
N PRO A 35 -18.35 -27.29 0.89
CA PRO A 35 -17.08 -27.93 1.18
C PRO A 35 -15.97 -26.88 1.43
N ASP A 36 -15.95 -26.31 2.63
CA ASP A 36 -15.05 -25.24 3.07
C ASP A 36 -13.74 -25.75 3.71
N GLY A 37 -12.72 -24.90 3.70
CA GLY A 37 -11.41 -25.17 4.30
C GLY A 37 -10.47 -25.98 3.41
N LEU A 38 -9.29 -26.28 3.95
CA LEU A 38 -8.24 -27.04 3.28
C LEU A 38 -8.54 -28.55 3.29
N LYS A 39 -8.38 -29.21 2.15
CA LYS A 39 -8.53 -30.66 1.99
C LYS A 39 -7.30 -31.24 1.31
N LEU A 40 -6.71 -32.26 1.93
CA LEU A 40 -5.66 -33.08 1.32
C LEU A 40 -6.28 -33.96 0.21
N LEU A 41 -5.79 -33.82 -1.02
CA LEU A 41 -6.19 -34.63 -2.18
C LEU A 41 -5.24 -35.80 -2.41
N TRP A 42 -3.95 -35.60 -2.17
CA TRP A 42 -2.92 -36.62 -2.37
C TRP A 42 -1.74 -36.40 -1.42
N GLU A 43 -1.33 -37.46 -0.73
CA GLU A 43 -0.14 -37.52 0.12
C GLU A 43 0.91 -38.44 -0.53
N PRO A 44 2.09 -37.92 -0.91
CA PRO A 44 3.20 -38.73 -1.40
C PRO A 44 3.90 -39.46 -0.25
N LYS A 45 4.68 -40.50 -0.58
CA LYS A 45 5.54 -41.16 0.42
C LYS A 45 6.69 -40.26 0.89
N ASP A 46 7.32 -39.57 -0.06
CA ASP A 46 8.47 -38.68 0.16
C ASP A 46 8.11 -37.28 -0.34
N GLY A 47 7.33 -36.54 0.46
CA GLY A 47 6.83 -35.22 0.10
C GLY A 47 7.91 -34.14 0.11
N THR A 48 8.19 -33.55 -1.05
CA THR A 48 9.22 -32.50 -1.20
C THR A 48 8.64 -31.11 -1.48
N ILE A 49 7.36 -31.03 -1.85
CA ILE A 49 6.69 -29.78 -2.23
C ILE A 49 5.19 -29.88 -1.99
N ASP A 50 4.56 -28.78 -1.58
CA ASP A 50 3.11 -28.66 -1.45
C ASP A 50 2.54 -27.89 -2.64
N ILE A 51 1.45 -28.38 -3.23
CA ILE A 51 0.70 -27.70 -4.28
C ILE A 51 -0.71 -27.42 -3.77
N VAL A 52 -1.09 -26.14 -3.69
CA VAL A 52 -2.36 -25.70 -3.11
C VAL A 52 -3.27 -25.11 -4.19
N PHE A 53 -4.37 -25.81 -4.46
CA PHE A 53 -5.39 -25.39 -5.42
C PHE A 53 -6.42 -24.47 -4.75
N VAL A 54 -6.69 -23.30 -5.33
CA VAL A 54 -7.65 -22.31 -4.81
C VAL A 54 -8.69 -21.98 -5.88
N HIS A 55 -9.95 -22.35 -5.63
CA HIS A 55 -11.01 -22.19 -6.62
C HIS A 55 -11.51 -20.75 -6.76
N GLY A 56 -12.22 -20.48 -7.86
CA GLY A 56 -12.82 -19.18 -8.14
C GLY A 56 -14.26 -19.01 -7.66
N LEU A 57 -14.83 -17.87 -8.02
CA LEU A 57 -16.25 -17.58 -7.90
C LEU A 57 -17.06 -18.59 -8.73
N THR A 58 -18.23 -19.02 -8.23
CA THR A 58 -19.17 -20.04 -8.83
C THR A 58 -18.73 -21.49 -8.70
N GLY A 59 -17.48 -21.75 -8.33
CA GLY A 59 -16.95 -23.08 -8.09
C GLY A 59 -16.92 -23.48 -6.61
N ASP A 60 -16.39 -24.68 -6.38
CA ASP A 60 -16.00 -25.21 -5.07
C ASP A 60 -14.66 -25.94 -5.18
N ARG A 61 -14.11 -26.37 -4.03
CA ARG A 61 -12.78 -26.99 -3.95
C ARG A 61 -12.63 -28.32 -4.67
N ASP A 62 -13.73 -28.97 -5.02
CA ASP A 62 -13.71 -30.24 -5.76
C ASP A 62 -14.15 -30.01 -7.22
N ALA A 63 -15.35 -29.46 -7.44
CA ALA A 63 -15.95 -29.37 -8.77
C ALA A 63 -15.18 -28.47 -9.75
N THR A 64 -14.47 -27.45 -9.27
CA THR A 64 -13.65 -26.56 -10.13
C THR A 64 -12.60 -27.32 -10.92
N TRP A 65 -12.08 -28.41 -10.34
CA TRP A 65 -10.98 -29.20 -10.87
C TRP A 65 -11.43 -30.55 -11.43
N THR A 66 -12.74 -30.78 -11.55
CA THR A 66 -13.29 -32.04 -12.06
C THR A 66 -13.80 -31.85 -13.48
N ALA A 67 -13.27 -32.65 -14.40
CA ALA A 67 -13.72 -32.67 -15.79
C ALA A 67 -15.14 -33.22 -15.93
N PRO A 68 -15.90 -32.82 -16.96
CA PRO A 68 -17.22 -33.38 -17.20
C PRO A 68 -17.18 -34.91 -17.30
N GLY A 69 -18.02 -35.59 -16.51
CA GLY A 69 -18.08 -37.06 -16.46
C GLY A 69 -17.01 -37.74 -15.62
N ALA A 70 -16.06 -37.01 -15.02
CA ALA A 70 -15.10 -37.57 -14.07
C ALA A 70 -15.69 -37.62 -12.66
N GLU A 71 -15.34 -38.66 -11.90
CA GLU A 71 -15.76 -38.81 -10.50
C GLU A 71 -14.87 -38.02 -9.52
N GLU A 72 -13.61 -37.80 -9.86
CA GLU A 72 -12.58 -37.22 -8.99
C GLU A 72 -11.80 -36.12 -9.73
N PRO A 73 -11.30 -35.11 -9.01
CA PRO A 73 -10.63 -33.96 -9.61
C PRO A 73 -9.25 -34.35 -10.18
N TRP A 74 -8.87 -33.73 -11.30
CA TRP A 74 -7.63 -34.06 -12.02
C TRP A 74 -6.33 -33.82 -11.22
N PRO A 75 -6.25 -32.88 -10.26
CA PRO A 75 -5.09 -32.77 -9.39
C PRO A 75 -4.85 -34.04 -8.57
N LYS A 76 -5.89 -34.82 -8.25
CA LYS A 76 -5.75 -36.10 -7.55
C LYS A 76 -5.46 -37.26 -8.51
N THR A 77 -6.04 -37.26 -9.70
CA THR A 77 -5.98 -38.42 -10.60
C THR A 77 -4.85 -38.35 -11.63
N LEU A 78 -4.43 -37.16 -12.06
CA LEU A 78 -3.45 -36.98 -13.14
C LEU A 78 -2.09 -36.50 -12.62
N LEU A 79 -2.05 -35.53 -11.69
CA LEU A 79 -0.78 -34.94 -11.23
C LEU A 79 0.16 -35.91 -10.52
N PRO A 80 -0.28 -36.86 -9.68
CA PRO A 80 0.65 -37.77 -9.00
C PRO A 80 1.52 -38.60 -9.95
N SER A 81 1.04 -38.85 -11.18
CA SER A 81 1.82 -39.55 -12.21
C SER A 81 2.97 -38.71 -12.79
N LYS A 82 2.89 -37.38 -12.66
CA LYS A 82 3.88 -36.42 -13.20
C LYS A 82 4.76 -35.83 -12.10
N LEU A 83 4.19 -35.62 -10.92
CA LEU A 83 4.83 -35.02 -9.74
C LEU A 83 4.65 -35.97 -8.54
N PRO A 84 5.34 -37.12 -8.51
CA PRO A 84 5.11 -38.16 -7.52
C PRO A 84 5.50 -37.77 -6.09
N THR A 85 6.32 -36.72 -5.93
CA THR A 85 6.77 -36.20 -4.62
C THR A 85 5.98 -34.97 -4.17
N ALA A 86 4.99 -34.52 -4.95
CA ALA A 86 4.16 -33.38 -4.59
C ALA A 86 2.99 -33.81 -3.71
N ARG A 87 2.83 -33.13 -2.58
CA ARG A 87 1.60 -33.19 -1.77
C ARG A 87 0.60 -32.18 -2.31
N ILE A 88 -0.66 -32.60 -2.42
CA ILE A 88 -1.67 -31.82 -3.15
C ILE A 88 -2.83 -31.49 -2.21
N PHE A 89 -3.10 -30.19 -2.07
CA PHE A 89 -4.23 -29.65 -1.35
C PHE A 89 -5.20 -28.94 -2.28
N THR A 90 -6.46 -28.88 -1.87
CA THR A 90 -7.46 -27.96 -2.42
C THR A 90 -8.13 -27.18 -1.30
N PHE A 91 -8.32 -25.89 -1.49
CA PHE A 91 -8.91 -24.99 -0.52
C PHE A 91 -10.28 -24.51 -0.99
N GLY A 92 -11.28 -24.64 -0.12
CA GLY A 92 -12.66 -24.24 -0.36
C GLY A 92 -13.10 -23.05 0.47
N TYR A 93 -13.86 -22.15 -0.14
CA TYR A 93 -14.52 -21.06 0.57
C TYR A 93 -15.88 -20.73 -0.06
N ASP A 94 -16.87 -20.44 0.77
CA ASP A 94 -18.18 -20.04 0.27
C ASP A 94 -18.12 -18.58 -0.21
N ALA A 95 -18.00 -18.41 -1.52
CA ALA A 95 -17.97 -17.09 -2.17
C ALA A 95 -19.37 -16.42 -2.23
N TYR A 96 -20.43 -17.07 -1.72
CA TYR A 96 -21.83 -16.68 -1.89
C TYR A 96 -22.57 -16.35 -0.59
N VAL A 97 -22.21 -16.97 0.54
CA VAL A 97 -22.97 -16.81 1.80
C VAL A 97 -22.27 -15.83 2.75
N ALA A 98 -22.79 -14.60 2.77
CA ALA A 98 -22.66 -13.67 3.89
C ALA A 98 -23.49 -14.20 5.08
N ASP A 99 -22.86 -14.31 6.24
CA ASP A 99 -23.51 -14.71 7.47
C ASP A 99 -24.69 -13.78 7.80
N TRP A 100 -25.81 -14.37 8.22
CA TRP A 100 -27.16 -13.83 8.39
C TRP A 100 -27.33 -12.72 9.46
N ARG A 101 -26.27 -11.99 9.83
CA ARG A 101 -26.33 -10.91 10.83
C ARG A 101 -25.39 -9.74 10.48
N GLY A 102 -25.76 -8.96 9.47
CA GLY A 102 -25.42 -7.53 9.36
C GLY A 102 -24.09 -7.17 8.70
N VAL A 103 -24.20 -6.40 7.61
CA VAL A 103 -23.17 -5.57 6.93
C VAL A 103 -21.93 -6.31 6.42
N VAL A 104 -21.95 -6.68 5.13
CA VAL A 104 -20.81 -7.30 4.44
C VAL A 104 -20.34 -6.41 3.30
N SER A 105 -19.19 -5.75 3.50
CA SER A 105 -18.38 -5.07 2.48
C SER A 105 -16.89 -5.21 2.83
N GLN A 106 -15.99 -5.24 1.84
CA GLN A 106 -14.51 -5.44 1.87
C GLN A 106 -13.94 -6.66 2.64
N SER A 107 -14.67 -7.21 3.59
CA SER A 107 -14.22 -8.23 4.54
C SER A 107 -14.13 -9.62 3.89
N LEU A 108 -14.76 -9.86 2.74
CA LEU A 108 -14.95 -11.21 2.22
C LEU A 108 -13.65 -11.83 1.66
N ILE A 109 -12.96 -11.16 0.72
CA ILE A 109 -11.66 -11.67 0.19
C ILE A 109 -10.65 -11.77 1.32
N ALA A 110 -10.56 -10.75 2.17
CA ALA A 110 -9.64 -10.75 3.31
C ALA A 110 -9.96 -11.85 4.34
N ASN A 111 -11.24 -12.18 4.57
CA ASN A 111 -11.63 -13.31 5.41
C ASN A 111 -11.22 -14.64 4.77
N HIS A 112 -11.47 -14.82 3.47
CA HIS A 112 -11.04 -16.02 2.75
C HIS A 112 -9.51 -16.17 2.73
N ALA A 113 -8.78 -15.07 2.54
CA ALA A 113 -7.32 -15.03 2.57
C ALA A 113 -6.77 -15.43 3.95
N ARG A 114 -7.34 -14.87 5.03
CA ARG A 114 -6.97 -15.25 6.40
C ARG A 114 -7.30 -16.71 6.71
N ASN A 115 -8.44 -17.22 6.23
CA ASN A 115 -8.83 -18.62 6.42
C ASN A 115 -7.92 -19.57 5.64
N LEU A 116 -7.53 -19.23 4.41
CA LEU A 116 -6.54 -19.97 3.63
C LEU A 116 -5.20 -20.01 4.37
N LEU A 117 -4.72 -18.85 4.80
CA LEU A 117 -3.44 -18.72 5.49
C LEU A 117 -3.42 -19.53 6.80
N ALA A 118 -4.45 -19.38 7.63
CA ALA A 118 -4.56 -20.09 8.91
C ALA A 118 -4.74 -21.60 8.74
N SER A 119 -5.52 -22.05 7.76
CA SER A 119 -5.71 -23.48 7.52
C SER A 119 -4.42 -24.14 7.03
N LEU A 120 -3.69 -23.47 6.13
CA LEU A 120 -2.44 -23.98 5.57
C LEU A 120 -1.32 -24.00 6.61
N SER A 121 -1.16 -22.93 7.40
CA SER A 121 -0.18 -22.89 8.49
C SER A 121 -0.46 -23.97 9.53
N THR A 122 -1.71 -24.10 9.97
CA THR A 122 -2.11 -25.14 10.94
C THR A 122 -1.81 -26.54 10.43
N TYR A 123 -2.05 -26.82 9.14
CA TYR A 123 -1.76 -28.14 8.58
C TYR A 123 -0.26 -28.44 8.61
N ARG A 124 0.57 -27.46 8.23
CA ARG A 124 2.02 -27.62 8.13
C ARG A 124 2.71 -27.72 9.49
N GLU A 125 2.22 -26.98 10.48
CA GLU A 125 2.70 -27.10 11.86
C GLU A 125 2.40 -28.50 12.43
N ASN A 126 1.21 -29.04 12.14
CA ASN A 126 0.77 -30.33 12.70
C ASN A 126 1.60 -31.52 12.20
N ASP A 127 2.25 -31.42 11.05
CA ASP A 127 3.09 -32.48 10.49
C ASP A 127 4.55 -32.07 10.25
N ALA A 128 4.97 -30.95 10.85
CA ALA A 128 6.33 -30.40 10.82
C ALA A 128 6.86 -30.21 9.38
N THR A 129 6.01 -29.71 8.49
CA THR A 129 6.35 -29.40 7.09
C THR A 129 6.47 -27.91 6.82
N ASP A 130 6.70 -27.11 7.86
CA ASP A 130 6.71 -25.64 7.83
C ASP A 130 7.69 -25.03 6.83
N GLU A 131 8.78 -25.72 6.49
CA GLU A 131 9.81 -25.27 5.53
C GLU A 131 9.62 -25.82 4.11
N ARG A 132 8.65 -26.71 3.89
CA ARG A 132 8.46 -27.36 2.58
C ARG A 132 8.02 -26.33 1.53
N PRO A 133 8.64 -26.25 0.34
CA PRO A 133 8.21 -25.30 -0.68
C PRO A 133 6.73 -25.43 -1.06
N ILE A 134 6.09 -24.31 -1.39
CA ILE A 134 4.67 -24.21 -1.75
C ILE A 134 4.53 -23.67 -3.17
N ILE A 135 3.66 -24.28 -3.97
CA ILE A 135 3.17 -23.71 -5.22
C ILE A 135 1.66 -23.53 -5.13
N PHE A 136 1.17 -22.33 -5.46
CA PHE A 136 -0.27 -22.07 -5.56
C PHE A 136 -0.77 -22.24 -7.00
N VAL A 137 -1.94 -22.85 -7.16
CA VAL A 137 -2.68 -22.89 -8.44
C VAL A 137 -4.06 -22.31 -8.21
N CYS A 138 -4.29 -21.13 -8.75
CA CYS A 138 -5.44 -20.32 -8.41
C CYS A 138 -6.29 -20.03 -9.63
N HIS A 139 -7.61 -20.17 -9.50
CA HIS A 139 -8.56 -19.84 -10.57
C HIS A 139 -9.34 -18.58 -10.25
N SER A 140 -9.45 -17.66 -11.22
CA SER A 140 -10.39 -16.54 -11.15
C SER A 140 -10.22 -15.76 -9.84
N LEU A 141 -11.30 -15.51 -9.09
CA LEU A 141 -11.29 -14.86 -7.76
C LEU A 141 -10.32 -15.51 -6.75
N GLY A 142 -10.09 -16.82 -6.84
CA GLY A 142 -9.16 -17.54 -5.96
C GLY A 142 -7.72 -17.04 -6.07
N GLY A 143 -7.36 -16.45 -7.23
CA GLY A 143 -6.07 -15.78 -7.39
C GLY A 143 -5.96 -14.55 -6.50
N LEU A 144 -6.99 -13.72 -6.43
CA LEU A 144 -7.01 -12.55 -5.55
C LEU A 144 -6.99 -12.94 -4.06
N VAL A 145 -7.68 -14.04 -3.69
CA VAL A 145 -7.61 -14.62 -2.35
C VAL A 145 -6.18 -15.06 -2.02
N CYS A 146 -5.48 -15.71 -2.95
CA CYS A 146 -4.08 -16.11 -2.77
C CYS A 146 -3.15 -14.89 -2.67
N GLN A 147 -3.33 -13.88 -3.52
CA GLN A 147 -2.54 -12.65 -3.49
C GLN A 147 -2.66 -11.95 -2.13
N ASP A 148 -3.88 -11.77 -1.63
CA ASP A 148 -4.17 -11.14 -0.34
C ASP A 148 -3.68 -12.01 0.84
N ALA A 149 -3.71 -13.35 0.71
CA ALA A 149 -3.18 -14.26 1.73
C ALA A 149 -1.65 -14.16 1.86
N LEU A 150 -0.93 -14.10 0.74
CA LEU A 150 0.52 -13.95 0.72
C LEU A 150 0.96 -12.56 1.17
N PHE A 151 0.25 -11.51 0.75
CA PHE A 151 0.47 -10.17 1.27
C PHE A 151 0.20 -10.11 2.78
N THR A 152 -0.87 -10.74 3.25
CA THR A 152 -1.15 -10.88 4.69
C THR A 152 -0.02 -11.63 5.40
N SER A 153 0.47 -12.75 4.84
CA SER A 153 1.60 -13.50 5.40
C SER A 153 2.83 -12.61 5.62
N GLN A 154 3.15 -11.73 4.67
CA GLN A 154 4.28 -10.79 4.76
C GLN A 154 4.20 -9.90 6.01
N ILE A 155 3.01 -9.37 6.31
CA ILE A 155 2.81 -8.36 7.35
C ILE A 155 2.47 -8.95 8.73
N ARG A 156 2.24 -10.27 8.82
CA ARG A 156 1.90 -10.93 10.09
C ARG A 156 3.16 -11.26 10.90
N PRO A 157 3.18 -10.94 12.21
CA PRO A 157 4.31 -11.25 13.08
C PRO A 157 4.33 -12.71 13.55
N GLU A 158 3.18 -13.43 13.49
CA GLU A 158 3.12 -14.81 13.95
C GLU A 158 3.89 -15.72 13.00
N SER A 159 4.95 -16.37 13.50
CA SER A 159 5.89 -17.15 12.68
C SER A 159 5.22 -18.18 11.77
N HIS A 160 4.18 -18.85 12.24
CA HIS A 160 3.45 -19.85 11.47
C HIS A 160 2.65 -19.27 10.30
N LEU A 161 2.09 -18.07 10.45
CA LEU A 161 1.43 -17.35 9.36
C LEU A 161 2.45 -16.67 8.44
N HIS A 162 3.54 -16.16 9.01
CA HIS A 162 4.62 -15.50 8.28
C HIS A 162 5.40 -16.47 7.39
N SER A 163 5.56 -17.74 7.80
CA SER A 163 6.33 -18.76 7.09
C SER A 163 5.78 -19.15 5.71
N ILE A 164 4.51 -18.85 5.44
CA ILE A 164 3.85 -19.24 4.18
C ILE A 164 4.46 -18.49 2.98
N LEU A 165 4.68 -17.18 3.11
CA LEU A 165 5.31 -16.39 2.05
C LEU A 165 6.73 -16.87 1.67
N PRO A 166 7.71 -16.96 2.60
CA PRO A 166 9.06 -17.42 2.26
C PRO A 166 9.10 -18.88 1.80
N SER A 167 8.10 -19.69 2.17
CA SER A 167 7.94 -21.06 1.64
C SER A 167 7.36 -21.08 0.22
N THR A 168 6.80 -19.98 -0.29
CA THR A 168 6.16 -19.95 -1.60
C THR A 168 7.20 -19.84 -2.71
N ARG A 169 7.26 -20.84 -3.59
CA ARG A 169 8.19 -20.90 -4.73
C ARG A 169 7.56 -20.45 -6.03
N GLY A 170 6.26 -20.66 -6.22
CA GLY A 170 5.58 -20.21 -7.43
C GLY A 170 4.07 -20.14 -7.35
N ILE A 171 3.48 -19.44 -8.31
CA ILE A 171 2.04 -19.17 -8.38
C ILE A 171 1.59 -19.29 -9.84
N ILE A 172 0.59 -20.13 -10.08
CA ILE A 172 -0.14 -20.23 -11.35
C ILE A 172 -1.48 -19.52 -11.18
N PHE A 173 -1.73 -18.51 -12.02
CA PHE A 173 -3.03 -17.87 -12.14
C PHE A 173 -3.77 -18.40 -13.35
N LEU A 174 -5.03 -18.80 -13.20
CA LEU A 174 -5.91 -19.29 -14.26
C LEU A 174 -7.07 -18.31 -14.40
N GLY A 175 -6.99 -17.38 -15.34
CA GLY A 175 -8.02 -16.36 -15.58
C GLY A 175 -8.24 -15.44 -14.38
N THR A 176 -7.23 -15.18 -13.56
CA THR A 176 -7.39 -14.27 -12.41
C THR A 176 -7.53 -12.83 -12.90
N PRO A 177 -8.57 -12.09 -12.50
CA PRO A 177 -8.77 -10.71 -12.94
C PRO A 177 -7.85 -9.75 -12.17
N HIS A 178 -6.53 -9.84 -12.38
CA HIS A 178 -5.63 -8.70 -12.14
C HIS A 178 -6.18 -7.50 -12.96
N HIS A 179 -6.00 -6.22 -12.71
CA HIS A 179 -6.69 -5.11 -13.42
C HIS A 179 -8.24 -5.13 -13.55
N GLY A 180 -8.96 -6.18 -13.11
CA GLY A 180 -10.43 -6.30 -13.14
C GLY A 180 -11.04 -6.56 -14.53
N ALA A 181 -12.35 -6.85 -14.54
CA ALA A 181 -13.11 -7.02 -15.79
C ALA A 181 -14.41 -6.21 -15.79
N SER A 182 -15.14 -6.25 -16.91
CA SER A 182 -16.42 -5.56 -17.03
C SER A 182 -17.44 -6.13 -16.03
N LEU A 183 -18.03 -5.25 -15.23
CA LEU A 183 -19.05 -5.63 -14.23
C LEU A 183 -20.23 -6.37 -14.87
N ALA A 184 -20.67 -5.93 -16.06
CA ALA A 184 -21.75 -6.57 -16.79
C ALA A 184 -21.40 -8.01 -17.18
N LYS A 185 -20.17 -8.23 -17.66
CA LYS A 185 -19.68 -9.57 -17.99
C LYS A 185 -19.61 -10.50 -16.78
N TRP A 186 -19.17 -9.97 -15.63
CA TRP A 186 -19.17 -10.73 -14.37
C TRP A 186 -20.59 -11.08 -13.91
N ALA A 187 -21.53 -10.13 -13.99
CA ALA A 187 -22.93 -10.39 -13.65
C ALA A 187 -23.54 -11.46 -14.56
N ASP A 188 -23.32 -11.37 -15.87
CA ASP A 188 -23.79 -12.36 -16.85
C ASP A 188 -23.16 -13.74 -16.63
N PHE A 189 -21.86 -13.78 -16.31
CA PHE A 189 -21.14 -15.01 -15.98
C PHE A 189 -21.74 -15.72 -14.75
N ILE A 190 -21.99 -14.99 -13.67
CA ILE A 190 -22.58 -15.54 -12.45
C ILE A 190 -24.00 -16.06 -12.72
N CYS A 191 -24.82 -15.26 -13.41
CA CYS A 191 -26.19 -15.64 -13.76
C CYS A 191 -26.24 -16.93 -14.59
N ARG A 192 -25.32 -17.13 -15.53
CA ARG A 192 -25.29 -18.34 -16.37
C ARG A 192 -24.71 -19.57 -15.68
N SER A 193 -23.77 -19.36 -14.77
CA SER A 193 -23.16 -20.46 -14.00
C SER A 193 -24.15 -21.07 -13.00
N ILE A 194 -25.20 -20.33 -12.62
CA ILE A 194 -26.18 -20.73 -11.61
C ILE A 194 -27.54 -20.89 -12.28
N SER A 195 -27.87 -22.08 -12.78
CA SER A 195 -29.18 -22.37 -13.42
C SER A 195 -30.40 -22.33 -12.48
N LEU A 196 -30.27 -21.90 -11.22
CA LEU A 196 -31.34 -21.85 -10.21
C LEU A 196 -31.18 -20.64 -9.28
N VAL A 197 -32.15 -19.73 -9.34
CA VAL A 197 -32.26 -18.47 -8.58
C VAL A 197 -31.80 -18.61 -7.12
N LYS A 198 -30.60 -18.10 -6.82
CA LYS A 198 -30.15 -17.75 -5.47
C LYS A 198 -29.54 -16.36 -5.51
N GLN A 199 -29.84 -15.59 -4.46
CA GLN A 199 -29.52 -14.17 -4.30
C GLN A 199 -28.06 -13.88 -4.65
N THR A 200 -27.86 -13.08 -5.70
CA THR A 200 -26.56 -12.55 -6.08
C THR A 200 -26.07 -11.60 -5.01
N ASN A 201 -24.86 -11.82 -4.50
CA ASN A 201 -24.16 -10.85 -3.67
C ASN A 201 -23.49 -9.81 -4.59
N SER A 202 -24.11 -8.66 -4.78
CA SER A 202 -23.61 -7.58 -5.65
C SER A 202 -22.22 -7.07 -5.26
N GLU A 203 -21.84 -7.23 -3.98
CA GLU A 203 -20.60 -6.70 -3.44
C GLU A 203 -19.35 -7.44 -3.95
N ILE A 204 -19.40 -8.76 -4.15
CA ILE A 204 -18.24 -9.51 -4.65
C ILE A 204 -17.96 -9.19 -6.14
N VAL A 205 -19.02 -8.93 -6.89
CA VAL A 205 -18.93 -8.53 -8.31
C VAL A 205 -18.37 -7.11 -8.42
N ASN A 206 -18.73 -6.23 -7.49
CA ASN A 206 -18.20 -4.86 -7.42
C ASN A 206 -16.70 -4.83 -7.13
N VAL A 207 -16.16 -5.78 -6.34
CA VAL A 207 -14.71 -5.90 -6.09
C VAL A 207 -13.95 -6.29 -7.37
N LEU A 208 -14.56 -7.03 -8.28
CA LEU A 208 -13.92 -7.49 -9.51
C LEU A 208 -13.99 -6.46 -10.66
N LYS A 209 -14.55 -5.28 -10.41
CA LYS A 209 -14.63 -4.17 -11.37
C LYS A 209 -13.24 -3.52 -11.55
N ARG A 210 -12.92 -3.12 -12.78
CA ARG A 210 -11.62 -2.50 -13.16
C ARG A 210 -11.15 -1.35 -12.27
N ASP A 211 -12.09 -0.55 -11.75
CA ASP A 211 -11.79 0.61 -10.89
C ASP A 211 -12.03 0.34 -9.39
N SER A 212 -12.00 -0.93 -8.98
CA SER A 212 -12.21 -1.27 -7.57
C SER A 212 -10.95 -0.96 -6.75
N GLU A 213 -11.10 -0.11 -5.73
CA GLU A 213 -10.04 0.19 -4.77
C GLU A 213 -9.49 -1.06 -4.06
N VAL A 214 -10.35 -2.05 -3.79
CA VAL A 214 -9.93 -3.32 -3.16
C VAL A 214 -9.03 -4.13 -4.09
N LEU A 215 -9.38 -4.14 -5.38
CA LEU A 215 -8.64 -4.86 -6.39
C LEU A 215 -7.28 -4.21 -6.68
N ALA A 216 -7.25 -2.88 -6.77
CA ALA A 216 -6.01 -2.10 -6.88
C ALA A 216 -5.11 -2.36 -5.67
N ARG A 217 -5.65 -2.31 -4.45
CA ARG A 217 -4.88 -2.58 -3.21
C ARG A 217 -4.27 -3.99 -3.17
N ILE A 218 -5.04 -5.02 -3.53
CA ILE A 218 -4.55 -6.41 -3.56
C ILE A 218 -3.44 -6.55 -4.60
N GLN A 219 -3.58 -5.90 -5.75
CA GLN A 219 -2.59 -5.94 -6.82
C GLN A 219 -1.31 -5.20 -6.47
N ASP A 220 -1.42 -3.96 -6.01
CA ASP A 220 -0.26 -3.14 -5.63
C ASP A 220 0.51 -3.85 -4.51
N GLY A 221 -0.19 -4.32 -3.47
CA GLY A 221 0.41 -5.08 -2.37
C GLY A 221 1.10 -6.36 -2.84
N PHE A 222 0.47 -7.13 -3.72
CA PHE A 222 1.05 -8.35 -4.28
C PHE A 222 2.26 -8.09 -5.17
N HIS A 223 2.21 -7.07 -6.04
CA HIS A 223 3.32 -6.71 -6.91
C HIS A 223 4.54 -6.23 -6.14
N THR A 224 4.34 -5.38 -5.13
CA THR A 224 5.41 -4.97 -4.22
C THR A 224 5.95 -6.18 -3.46
N MET A 225 5.07 -7.04 -2.94
CA MET A 225 5.45 -8.25 -2.22
C MET A 225 6.33 -9.18 -3.06
N VAL A 226 5.90 -9.59 -4.26
CA VAL A 226 6.66 -10.55 -5.09
C VAL A 226 8.04 -9.99 -5.49
N ARG A 227 8.16 -8.67 -5.64
CA ARG A 227 9.45 -7.99 -5.89
C ARG A 227 10.34 -7.88 -4.66
N SER A 228 9.74 -7.85 -3.47
CA SER A 228 10.45 -7.74 -2.19
C SER A 228 10.96 -9.09 -1.64
N VAL A 229 10.43 -10.22 -2.13
CA VAL A 229 10.88 -11.55 -1.69
C VAL A 229 12.31 -11.79 -2.15
N GLY A 230 13.19 -12.05 -1.19
CA GLY A 230 14.60 -12.37 -1.45
C GLY A 230 14.79 -13.63 -2.30
N PRO A 231 16.00 -13.86 -2.84
CA PRO A 231 16.24 -15.00 -3.71
C PRO A 231 16.05 -16.34 -2.98
N PRO A 232 15.46 -17.35 -3.64
CA PRO A 232 15.05 -17.33 -5.05
C PRO A 232 13.64 -16.73 -5.24
N PRO A 233 13.41 -15.95 -6.31
CA PRO A 233 12.17 -15.17 -6.49
C PRO A 233 10.94 -16.06 -6.70
N ILE A 234 9.76 -15.60 -6.29
CA ILE A 234 8.51 -16.33 -6.54
C ILE A 234 8.24 -16.35 -8.05
N GLU A 235 8.20 -17.54 -8.63
CA GLU A 235 7.90 -17.73 -10.05
C GLU A 235 6.39 -17.55 -10.29
N VAL A 236 6.00 -16.76 -11.30
CA VAL A 236 4.57 -16.55 -11.60
C VAL A 236 4.30 -16.88 -13.07
N THR A 237 3.20 -17.59 -13.33
CA THR A 237 2.68 -17.80 -14.69
C THR A 237 1.18 -17.55 -14.74
N CYS A 238 0.78 -16.72 -15.71
CA CYS A 238 -0.61 -16.32 -15.92
C CYS A 238 -1.21 -17.03 -17.14
N PHE A 239 -2.24 -17.84 -16.93
CA PHE A 239 -3.02 -18.44 -18.00
C PHE A 239 -4.29 -17.65 -18.25
N TYR A 240 -4.66 -17.46 -19.51
CA TYR A 240 -5.87 -16.74 -19.91
C TYR A 240 -6.75 -17.58 -20.84
N GLU A 241 -8.07 -17.35 -20.77
CA GLU A 241 -9.04 -18.03 -21.65
C GLU A 241 -8.95 -17.50 -23.09
N MET A 242 -9.12 -18.39 -24.07
CA MET A 242 -9.15 -18.02 -25.49
C MET A 242 -10.52 -18.23 -26.15
N LEU A 243 -11.44 -18.95 -25.50
CA LEU A 243 -12.79 -19.16 -26.03
C LEU A 243 -13.80 -18.42 -25.16
N PRO A 244 -14.81 -17.76 -25.74
CA PRO A 244 -15.84 -17.08 -24.96
C PRO A 244 -16.79 -18.08 -24.29
N VAL A 245 -17.34 -17.70 -23.13
CA VAL A 245 -18.56 -18.32 -22.60
C VAL A 245 -19.73 -17.87 -23.47
N LEU A 246 -20.54 -18.82 -23.96
CA LEU A 246 -21.67 -18.54 -24.84
C LEU A 246 -22.59 -17.48 -24.20
N GLY A 247 -22.79 -16.37 -24.92
CA GLY A 247 -23.64 -15.25 -24.51
C GLY A 247 -23.15 -14.40 -23.32
N VAL A 248 -21.89 -14.55 -22.92
CA VAL A 248 -21.16 -13.63 -22.02
C VAL A 248 -19.95 -13.01 -22.74
N GLY A 249 -19.29 -13.81 -23.59
CA GLY A 249 -17.99 -13.46 -24.16
C GLY A 249 -16.84 -13.96 -23.28
N LEU A 250 -15.66 -13.37 -23.45
CA LEU A 250 -14.55 -13.56 -22.51
C LEU A 250 -14.90 -12.87 -21.18
N VAL A 251 -14.94 -13.65 -20.11
CA VAL A 251 -15.22 -13.26 -18.72
C VAL A 251 -14.08 -12.40 -18.20
N VAL A 252 -12.85 -12.88 -18.35
CA VAL A 252 -11.62 -12.15 -17.98
C VAL A 252 -10.76 -12.02 -19.23
N PRO A 253 -10.73 -10.84 -19.88
CA PRO A 253 -9.92 -10.65 -21.07
C PRO A 253 -8.41 -10.74 -20.74
N GLN A 254 -7.60 -11.04 -21.76
CA GLN A 254 -6.16 -11.32 -21.59
C GLN A 254 -5.42 -10.20 -20.85
N ASP A 255 -5.71 -8.93 -21.15
CA ASP A 255 -5.10 -7.75 -20.50
C ASP A 255 -5.31 -7.72 -18.97
N SER A 256 -6.42 -8.28 -18.51
CA SER A 256 -6.74 -8.45 -17.09
C SER A 256 -6.18 -9.76 -16.52
N ALA A 257 -6.12 -10.82 -17.33
CA ALA A 257 -5.67 -12.13 -16.88
C ALA A 257 -4.14 -12.26 -16.71
N ILE A 258 -3.35 -11.27 -17.13
CA ILE A 258 -1.88 -11.34 -17.12
C ILE A 258 -1.24 -10.26 -16.25
N LEU A 259 -0.06 -10.57 -15.73
CA LEU A 259 0.81 -9.63 -15.03
C LEU A 259 2.01 -9.26 -15.91
N PRO A 260 2.27 -7.96 -16.17
CA PRO A 260 3.43 -7.52 -16.94
C PRO A 260 4.74 -8.04 -16.34
N GLY A 261 5.62 -8.55 -17.19
CA GLY A 261 6.92 -9.10 -16.79
C GLY A 261 6.92 -10.59 -16.42
N TYR A 262 5.77 -11.26 -16.43
CA TYR A 262 5.66 -12.70 -16.16
C TYR A 262 5.24 -13.51 -17.40
N VAL A 263 5.55 -14.80 -17.37
CA VAL A 263 5.15 -15.74 -18.43
C VAL A 263 3.62 -15.81 -18.49
N HIS A 264 3.06 -15.79 -19.70
CA HIS A 264 1.64 -15.95 -19.91
C HIS A 264 1.33 -16.89 -21.07
N ILE A 265 0.30 -17.73 -20.90
CA ILE A 265 -0.03 -18.83 -21.81
C ILE A 265 -1.55 -18.89 -22.03
N GLY A 266 -1.99 -18.88 -23.28
CA GLY A 266 -3.41 -19.04 -23.60
C GLY A 266 -3.87 -20.50 -23.47
N ILE A 267 -5.00 -20.73 -22.80
CA ILE A 267 -5.70 -22.03 -22.80
C ILE A 267 -6.88 -21.93 -23.75
N ARG A 268 -6.96 -22.84 -24.73
CA ARG A 268 -8.05 -22.90 -25.71
C ARG A 268 -9.34 -23.49 -25.13
N SER A 269 -9.82 -22.89 -24.04
CA SER A 269 -11.07 -23.18 -23.34
C SER A 269 -11.72 -21.85 -22.91
N ASN A 270 -12.97 -21.92 -22.46
CA ASN A 270 -13.63 -20.80 -21.80
C ASN A 270 -13.26 -20.74 -20.30
N HIS A 271 -13.66 -19.66 -19.63
CA HIS A 271 -13.34 -19.39 -18.23
C HIS A 271 -13.68 -20.52 -17.24
N MET A 272 -14.73 -21.30 -17.50
CA MET A 272 -15.17 -22.40 -16.64
C MET A 272 -14.41 -23.70 -16.92
N ASP A 273 -14.11 -23.94 -18.19
CA ASP A 273 -13.53 -25.20 -18.66
C ASP A 273 -12.00 -25.18 -18.68
N MET A 274 -11.37 -24.00 -18.57
CA MET A 274 -9.90 -23.86 -18.56
C MET A 274 -9.21 -24.55 -17.36
N THR A 275 -9.98 -24.99 -16.36
CA THR A 275 -9.49 -25.69 -15.16
C THR A 275 -9.85 -27.18 -15.14
N LYS A 276 -10.44 -27.71 -16.23
CA LYS A 276 -11.09 -29.03 -16.27
C LYS A 276 -10.43 -29.94 -17.31
N PHE A 277 -9.41 -30.70 -16.88
CA PHE A 277 -8.68 -31.59 -17.79
C PHE A 277 -9.09 -33.05 -17.62
N ALA A 278 -9.40 -33.72 -18.74
CA ALA A 278 -9.82 -35.11 -18.74
C ALA A 278 -8.65 -36.11 -18.92
N SER A 279 -7.49 -35.66 -19.42
CA SER A 279 -6.35 -36.52 -19.74
C SER A 279 -5.02 -35.80 -19.58
N VAL A 280 -3.96 -36.58 -19.34
CA VAL A 280 -2.56 -36.09 -19.36
C VAL A 280 -2.12 -35.55 -20.73
N ASP A 281 -2.89 -35.85 -21.78
CA ASP A 281 -2.63 -35.38 -23.13
C ASP A 281 -3.24 -34.03 -23.47
N ASP A 282 -4.13 -33.52 -22.61
CA ASP A 282 -4.77 -32.22 -22.78
C ASP A 282 -3.70 -31.10 -22.86
N PRO A 283 -3.74 -30.22 -23.88
CA PRO A 283 -2.76 -29.15 -24.02
C PRO A 283 -2.68 -28.20 -22.81
N GLY A 284 -3.83 -27.89 -22.18
CA GLY A 284 -3.88 -27.04 -20.99
C GLY A 284 -3.24 -27.74 -19.78
N PHE A 285 -3.53 -29.03 -19.59
CA PHE A 285 -2.85 -29.84 -18.57
C PHE A 285 -1.35 -29.88 -18.78
N LYS A 286 -0.89 -30.14 -20.02
CA LYS A 286 0.55 -30.20 -20.37
C LYS A 286 1.25 -28.88 -20.05
N ALA A 287 0.62 -27.74 -20.36
CA ALA A 287 1.19 -26.43 -20.10
C ALA A 287 1.33 -26.16 -18.59
N ILE A 288 0.27 -26.39 -17.80
CA ILE A 288 0.28 -26.22 -16.34
C ILE A 288 1.30 -27.18 -15.69
N CYS A 289 1.26 -28.46 -16.07
CA CYS A 289 2.19 -29.46 -15.54
C CYS A 289 3.65 -29.14 -15.90
N GLY A 290 3.89 -28.50 -17.05
CA GLY A 290 5.20 -28.02 -17.47
C GLY A 290 5.79 -26.96 -16.53
N GLU A 291 4.98 -25.98 -16.11
CA GLU A 291 5.37 -24.99 -15.08
C GLU A 291 5.66 -25.66 -13.75
N LEU A 292 4.70 -26.45 -13.25
CA LEU A 292 4.82 -27.15 -11.96
C LEU A 292 6.07 -28.04 -11.90
N SER A 293 6.36 -28.75 -12.98
CA SER A 293 7.53 -29.63 -13.08
C SER A 293 8.86 -28.87 -13.11
N ARG A 294 8.90 -27.66 -13.67
CA ARG A 294 10.10 -26.82 -13.65
C ARG A 294 10.40 -26.37 -12.23
N TRP A 295 9.41 -25.79 -11.56
CA TRP A 295 9.60 -25.26 -10.20
C TRP A 295 9.80 -26.36 -9.15
N SER A 296 9.30 -27.56 -9.38
CA SER A 296 9.53 -28.72 -8.52
C SER A 296 10.94 -29.32 -8.64
N LYS A 297 11.67 -29.08 -9.73
CA LYS A 297 13.04 -29.59 -9.91
C LYS A 297 14.10 -28.72 -9.25
N ASP A 298 13.88 -27.41 -9.25
CA ASP A 298 14.82 -26.43 -8.69
C ASP A 298 14.96 -26.54 -7.17
N THR A 299 14.00 -27.17 -6.49
CA THR A 299 14.01 -27.38 -5.03
C THR A 299 14.90 -28.55 -4.58
N GLY A 300 15.32 -29.44 -5.49
CA GLY A 300 16.12 -30.63 -5.16
C GLY A 300 17.64 -30.40 -5.03
N GLY A 301 18.14 -29.20 -5.35
CA GLY A 301 19.58 -28.91 -5.42
C GLY A 301 20.24 -28.44 -4.11
N ALA A 302 19.46 -27.97 -3.13
CA ALA A 302 20.00 -27.26 -1.95
C ALA A 302 20.39 -28.17 -0.76
N THR A 303 20.11 -29.48 -0.79
CA THR A 303 20.30 -30.38 0.36
C THR A 303 21.58 -31.23 0.33
N LYS A 304 22.55 -30.96 -0.57
CA LYS A 304 23.82 -31.71 -0.65
C LYS A 304 25.06 -30.82 -0.51
N SER A 305 25.30 -30.31 0.70
CA SER A 305 26.59 -29.82 1.23
C SER A 305 26.22 -29.07 2.51
N CYS A 306 26.32 -29.65 3.71
CA CYS A 306 27.57 -29.78 4.45
C CYS A 306 27.45 -30.95 5.45
N HIS A 307 28.20 -32.03 5.23
CA HIS A 307 28.58 -32.95 6.30
C HIS A 307 30.11 -32.96 6.33
N GLY A 308 30.66 -32.08 7.16
CA GLY A 308 32.08 -32.01 7.47
C GLY A 308 32.23 -31.85 8.97
N ASN A 309 32.57 -32.95 9.64
CA ASN A 309 32.90 -33.00 11.07
C ASN A 309 34.01 -32.00 11.43
N SER A 310 33.79 -31.20 12.47
CA SER A 310 34.74 -31.08 13.58
C SER A 310 34.13 -30.29 14.74
N SER A 311 34.16 -30.92 15.90
CA SER A 311 33.86 -30.40 17.23
C SER A 311 34.81 -29.27 17.66
N SER A 312 34.27 -28.14 18.13
CA SER A 312 34.88 -27.36 19.22
C SER A 312 33.85 -26.45 19.89
N THR A 313 33.69 -26.66 21.19
CA THR A 313 32.99 -25.80 22.16
C THR A 313 33.47 -24.34 22.13
N ALA A 314 32.54 -23.38 22.06
CA ALA A 314 32.67 -22.08 22.76
C ALA A 314 31.34 -21.30 22.77
N GLN A 315 30.86 -21.06 23.99
CA GLN A 315 30.12 -19.89 24.51
C GLN A 315 29.15 -19.10 23.61
N ALA A 316 27.91 -19.05 24.11
CA ALA A 316 26.89 -18.08 23.79
C ALA A 316 27.41 -16.63 23.86
N GLY A 317 27.33 -15.94 22.73
CA GLY A 317 27.33 -14.48 22.62
C GLY A 317 26.20 -14.09 21.68
N LEU A 318 25.24 -13.32 22.19
CA LEU A 318 24.16 -12.70 21.42
C LEU A 318 24.76 -11.73 20.38
N ALA A 319 25.04 -12.21 19.17
CA ALA A 319 25.32 -11.36 18.03
C ALA A 319 24.01 -11.07 17.31
N HIS A 320 23.49 -9.86 17.49
CA HIS A 320 22.49 -9.29 16.60
C HIS A 320 23.02 -9.39 15.16
N HIS A 321 22.50 -10.33 14.37
CA HIS A 321 22.71 -10.35 12.93
C HIS A 321 21.96 -9.15 12.34
N ARG A 322 22.65 -8.02 12.24
CA ARG A 322 22.26 -6.91 11.38
C ARG A 322 22.31 -7.46 9.95
N ILE A 323 21.15 -7.85 9.42
CA ILE A 323 21.00 -8.06 7.98
C ILE A 323 21.26 -6.68 7.37
N ILE A 324 22.42 -6.51 6.73
CA ILE A 324 22.71 -5.31 5.95
C ILE A 324 21.90 -5.45 4.66
N MET A 325 20.64 -5.00 4.72
CA MET A 325 19.80 -4.81 3.55
C MET A 325 20.49 -3.78 2.65
N ARG A 326 20.69 -4.11 1.37
CA ARG A 326 21.22 -3.14 0.42
C ARG A 326 20.15 -2.07 0.19
N PRO A 327 20.46 -0.77 0.33
CA PRO A 327 19.49 0.29 0.09
C PRO A 327 19.01 0.22 -1.37
N GLN A 328 17.69 0.31 -1.58
CA GLN A 328 17.14 0.46 -2.92
C GLN A 328 17.47 1.87 -3.40
N ILE A 329 18.32 2.00 -4.42
CA ILE A 329 18.78 3.30 -4.92
C ILE A 329 17.98 3.68 -6.16
N ILE A 330 17.33 4.84 -6.13
CA ILE A 330 16.76 5.48 -7.32
C ILE A 330 17.82 6.34 -7.99
N GLN A 331 17.95 6.18 -9.32
CA GLN A 331 18.67 7.12 -10.17
C GLN A 331 17.66 8.11 -10.75
N THR A 332 17.81 9.40 -10.45
CA THR A 332 16.92 10.45 -10.95
C THR A 332 17.65 11.79 -11.01
N PHE A 333 16.92 12.88 -11.21
CA PHE A 333 17.44 14.24 -11.23
C PHE A 333 16.86 15.07 -10.10
N LEU A 334 17.68 15.93 -9.51
CA LEU A 334 17.24 17.02 -8.64
C LEU A 334 17.59 18.36 -9.26
N ASP A 335 16.69 19.32 -9.10
CA ASP A 335 16.83 20.67 -9.63
C ASP A 335 17.49 21.56 -8.56
N TYR A 336 18.79 21.82 -8.70
CA TYR A 336 19.56 22.77 -7.88
C TYR A 336 19.46 24.19 -8.46
N HIS A 337 20.11 25.15 -7.82
CA HIS A 337 20.24 26.51 -8.31
C HIS A 337 21.68 26.89 -8.65
N HIS A 338 21.82 27.62 -9.76
CA HIS A 338 23.06 28.34 -10.07
C HIS A 338 23.17 29.57 -9.16
N SER A 339 24.28 29.71 -8.43
CA SER A 339 24.53 30.89 -7.59
C SER A 339 24.53 32.20 -8.39
N SER A 340 24.91 32.16 -9.66
CA SER A 340 24.89 33.32 -10.58
C SER A 340 23.50 33.76 -11.02
N ALA A 341 22.47 32.91 -10.85
CA ALA A 341 21.11 33.23 -11.26
C ALA A 341 20.45 34.32 -10.40
N PHE A 342 21.06 34.68 -9.27
CA PHE A 342 20.50 35.62 -8.27
C PHE A 342 21.39 36.81 -7.99
N ALA A 343 22.16 37.27 -9.00
CA ALA A 343 23.00 38.45 -8.88
C ALA A 343 22.24 39.72 -8.43
N SER A 344 20.91 39.76 -8.48
CA SER A 344 20.03 40.84 -8.02
C SER A 344 19.50 40.68 -6.58
N GLY A 345 19.72 39.56 -5.89
CA GLY A 345 19.45 39.36 -4.45
C GLY A 345 17.99 39.20 -4.01
N GLU A 346 17.01 39.70 -4.78
CA GLU A 346 15.58 39.55 -4.48
C GLU A 346 14.87 38.74 -5.57
N ILE A 347 14.08 37.75 -5.15
CA ILE A 347 13.11 37.08 -6.02
C ILE A 347 11.76 37.07 -5.32
N THR A 348 10.69 37.18 -6.09
CA THR A 348 9.35 36.92 -5.56
C THR A 348 8.98 35.47 -5.81
N ALA A 349 8.92 34.62 -4.77
CA ALA A 349 8.44 33.25 -5.00
C ALA A 349 6.95 33.27 -5.34
N GLY A 350 6.55 32.28 -6.13
CA GLY A 350 5.18 32.20 -6.62
C GLY A 350 4.89 33.11 -7.79
N THR A 351 5.91 33.61 -8.48
CA THR A 351 5.77 34.27 -9.78
C THR A 351 6.34 33.42 -10.90
N LEU A 352 5.93 33.70 -12.14
CA LEU A 352 6.53 33.06 -13.31
C LEU A 352 8.00 33.41 -13.48
N GLU A 353 8.44 34.58 -13.02
CA GLU A 353 9.86 34.96 -12.95
C GLU A 353 10.68 33.85 -12.27
N PHE A 354 10.30 33.48 -11.05
CA PHE A 354 10.98 32.42 -10.30
C PHE A 354 10.92 31.07 -11.01
N CYS A 355 9.78 30.74 -11.62
CA CYS A 355 9.59 29.47 -12.32
C CYS A 355 10.40 29.35 -13.62
N ARG A 356 10.64 30.46 -14.33
CA ARG A 356 11.40 30.50 -15.60
C ARG A 356 12.91 30.44 -15.43
N ILE A 357 13.42 30.68 -14.22
CA ILE A 357 14.86 30.59 -13.94
C ILE A 357 15.31 29.15 -14.18
N ALA A 358 16.16 28.90 -15.16
CA ALA A 358 16.62 27.55 -15.46
C ALA A 358 17.28 26.91 -14.21
N PRO A 359 16.87 25.70 -13.80
CA PRO A 359 17.51 25.01 -12.70
C PRO A 359 18.86 24.43 -13.13
N ASP A 360 19.75 24.24 -12.16
CA ASP A 360 20.94 23.41 -12.30
C ASP A 360 20.53 21.95 -12.09
N ARG A 361 20.03 21.31 -13.15
CA ARG A 361 19.53 19.93 -13.06
C ARG A 361 20.68 18.93 -12.99
N GLN A 362 20.76 18.20 -11.88
CA GLN A 362 21.87 17.28 -11.60
C GLN A 362 21.38 15.84 -11.41
N PRO A 363 22.06 14.85 -12.02
CA PRO A 363 21.77 13.45 -11.75
C PRO A 363 22.19 13.11 -10.32
N VAL A 364 21.32 12.42 -9.59
CA VAL A 364 21.56 12.04 -8.20
C VAL A 364 21.13 10.60 -7.94
N GLN A 365 21.70 10.04 -6.89
CA GLN A 365 21.27 8.79 -6.28
C GLN A 365 20.47 9.12 -5.03
N ILE A 366 19.24 8.61 -4.96
CA ILE A 366 18.38 8.78 -3.79
C ILE A 366 18.13 7.39 -3.20
N GLU A 367 18.51 7.21 -1.94
CA GLU A 367 18.35 5.93 -1.24
C GLU A 367 16.95 5.85 -0.62
N ASP A 368 16.21 4.77 -0.93
CA ASP A 368 14.97 4.44 -0.25
C ASP A 368 15.28 3.98 1.18
N VAL A 369 14.57 4.56 2.13
CA VAL A 369 14.72 4.29 3.57
C VAL A 369 13.59 3.48 4.15
N ARG A 370 12.59 3.04 3.37
CA ARG A 370 11.39 2.33 3.86
C ARG A 370 11.69 1.24 4.90
N GLU A 371 12.67 0.37 4.60
CA GLU A 371 13.07 -0.78 5.44
C GLU A 371 14.04 -0.45 6.57
N ARG A 372 14.51 0.79 6.66
CA ARG A 372 15.49 1.25 7.67
C ARG A 372 15.18 2.65 8.18
N LYS A 373 13.91 3.03 8.15
CA LYS A 373 13.46 4.39 8.47
C LYS A 373 13.77 4.75 9.93
N GLU A 374 13.90 3.74 10.80
CA GLU A 374 14.25 3.86 12.21
C GLU A 374 15.72 4.30 12.43
N GLU A 375 16.59 4.18 11.43
CA GLU A 375 17.99 4.65 11.50
C GLU A 375 18.08 6.19 11.50
N PHE A 376 17.08 6.85 10.92
CA PHE A 376 17.07 8.29 10.70
C PHE A 376 16.42 9.00 11.89
N ARG A 377 17.13 9.99 12.43
CA ARG A 377 16.74 10.75 13.62
C ARG A 377 16.82 12.23 13.34
N LEU A 378 15.81 12.96 13.82
CA LEU A 378 15.63 14.37 13.53
C LEU A 378 16.86 15.21 13.91
N ASP A 379 17.41 15.00 15.10
CA ASP A 379 18.57 15.77 15.61
C ASP A 379 19.91 15.31 15.01
N VAL A 380 19.96 14.20 14.26
CA VAL A 380 21.21 13.66 13.67
C VAL A 380 21.25 13.88 12.16
N HIS A 381 20.18 13.50 11.46
CA HIS A 381 20.09 13.52 10.00
C HIS A 381 19.36 14.76 9.48
N GLY A 382 18.67 15.49 10.37
CA GLY A 382 17.79 16.60 10.00
C GLY A 382 16.36 16.16 9.73
N PHE A 383 16.11 14.87 9.47
CA PHE A 383 14.78 14.34 9.21
C PHE A 383 14.50 13.07 10.00
N GLN A 384 13.22 12.73 10.11
CA GLN A 384 12.75 11.49 10.73
C GLN A 384 11.40 11.07 10.16
N PHE A 385 11.28 9.77 9.86
CA PHE A 385 10.02 9.17 9.45
C PHE A 385 9.32 8.53 10.65
N LEU A 386 8.01 8.66 10.72
CA LEU A 386 7.17 8.09 11.77
C LEU A 386 5.93 7.46 11.16
N ARG A 387 5.28 6.59 11.94
CA ARG A 387 3.94 6.10 11.65
C ARG A 387 2.96 6.64 12.69
N HIS A 388 1.81 7.10 12.22
CA HIS A 388 0.71 7.56 13.08
C HIS A 388 -0.63 7.22 12.43
N GLU A 389 -1.44 6.44 13.16
CA GLU A 389 -2.79 6.11 12.73
C GLU A 389 -3.78 7.11 13.32
N SER A 390 -4.62 7.71 12.47
CA SER A 390 -5.72 8.59 12.88
C SER A 390 -7.02 8.08 12.30
N PRO A 391 -8.13 8.08 13.08
CA PRO A 391 -9.47 7.83 12.56
C PRO A 391 -9.84 8.77 11.40
N SER A 392 -9.33 10.01 11.42
CA SER A 392 -9.61 11.02 10.39
C SER A 392 -9.08 10.65 9.00
N PHE A 393 -8.13 9.72 8.88
CA PHE A 393 -7.61 9.31 7.57
C PHE A 393 -8.36 8.17 6.90
N ALA A 394 -9.29 7.50 7.58
CA ALA A 394 -10.12 6.47 6.94
C ALA A 394 -11.09 7.08 5.91
N SER A 395 -11.44 8.36 6.07
CA SER A 395 -12.33 9.10 5.18
C SER A 395 -12.03 10.62 5.23
N PHE A 396 -10.77 11.02 5.02
CA PHE A 396 -10.33 12.41 5.19
C PHE A 396 -11.21 13.40 4.40
N ARG A 397 -11.70 14.43 5.09
CA ARG A 397 -12.41 15.59 4.53
C ARG A 397 -11.71 16.87 4.97
N ASP A 398 -11.97 17.98 4.28
CA ASP A 398 -11.39 19.29 4.64
C ASP A 398 -11.70 19.69 6.10
N GLU A 399 -12.83 19.22 6.63
CA GLU A 399 -13.26 19.42 8.03
C GLU A 399 -12.32 18.75 9.05
N ASP A 400 -11.61 17.69 8.67
CA ASP A 400 -10.68 16.94 9.52
C ASP A 400 -9.31 17.62 9.66
N LEU A 401 -9.04 18.69 8.90
CA LEU A 401 -7.73 19.34 8.85
C LEU A 401 -7.25 19.82 10.23
N SER A 402 -8.15 20.36 11.05
CA SER A 402 -7.84 20.85 12.40
C SER A 402 -7.45 19.71 13.34
N THR A 403 -8.12 18.55 13.24
CA THR A 403 -7.78 17.34 13.99
C THR A 403 -6.38 16.86 13.63
N VAL A 404 -6.08 16.75 12.33
CA VAL A 404 -4.75 16.30 11.85
C VAL A 404 -3.64 17.28 12.28
N GLN A 405 -3.93 18.59 12.28
CA GLN A 405 -3.02 19.62 12.79
C GLN A 405 -2.74 19.44 14.27
N GLN A 406 -3.78 19.23 15.08
CA GLN A 406 -3.66 19.03 16.53
C GLN A 406 -2.88 17.75 16.86
N GLU A 407 -3.16 16.64 16.20
CA GLU A 407 -2.38 15.40 16.36
C GLU A 407 -0.90 15.61 16.02
N SER A 408 -0.59 16.41 14.99
CA SER A 408 0.78 16.69 14.58
C SER A 408 1.55 17.53 15.62
N VAL A 409 0.86 18.45 16.29
CA VAL A 409 1.38 19.21 17.44
C VAL A 409 1.74 18.25 18.58
N GLU A 410 0.85 17.34 18.94
CA GLU A 410 1.04 16.39 20.02
C GLU A 410 2.18 15.39 19.74
N ILE A 411 2.28 14.92 18.49
CA ILE A 411 3.39 14.06 18.04
C ILE A 411 4.72 14.77 18.18
N LEU A 412 4.81 16.02 17.73
CA LEU A 412 6.04 16.81 17.86
C LEU A 412 6.42 17.01 19.33
N GLN A 413 5.47 17.43 20.19
CA GLN A 413 5.71 17.59 21.62
C GLN A 413 6.24 16.31 22.27
N ARG A 414 5.58 15.17 21.99
CA ARG A 414 5.98 13.86 22.55
C ARG A 414 7.34 13.40 22.06
N LEU A 415 7.62 13.59 20.77
CA LEU A 415 8.86 13.12 20.16
C LEU A 415 10.06 13.95 20.60
N THR A 416 9.92 15.28 20.62
CA THR A 416 11.04 16.19 20.87
C THR A 416 11.17 16.57 22.34
N GLY A 417 10.15 16.33 23.17
CA GLY A 417 10.08 16.85 24.53
C GLY A 417 9.86 18.37 24.57
N ALA A 418 9.30 18.95 23.51
CA ALA A 418 9.03 20.38 23.45
C ALA A 418 7.90 20.75 24.42
N THR A 419 8.05 21.89 25.09
CA THR A 419 7.05 22.45 26.00
C THR A 419 5.89 23.06 25.22
N SER A 420 6.16 23.61 24.03
CA SER A 420 5.13 24.19 23.17
C SER A 420 5.47 24.03 21.69
N VAL A 421 4.44 23.82 20.89
CA VAL A 421 4.51 23.72 19.43
C VAL A 421 3.37 24.56 18.84
N GLN A 422 3.71 25.49 17.94
CA GLN A 422 2.76 26.36 17.26
C GLN A 422 2.90 26.23 15.74
N ILE A 423 1.81 25.87 15.06
CA ILE A 423 1.76 25.89 13.58
C ILE A 423 1.58 27.33 13.12
N PHE A 424 2.54 27.88 12.37
CA PHE A 424 2.43 29.23 11.81
C PHE A 424 2.04 29.25 10.33
N SER A 425 2.15 28.11 9.65
CA SER A 425 1.80 27.96 8.23
C SER A 425 1.39 26.50 7.95
N SER A 426 0.34 26.32 7.17
CA SER A 426 -0.08 25.02 6.64
C SER A 426 -0.39 25.14 5.15
N LEU A 427 0.05 24.18 4.35
CA LEU A 427 -0.12 24.15 2.91
C LEU A 427 -0.62 22.77 2.47
N VAL A 428 -1.70 22.73 1.70
CA VAL A 428 -2.16 21.51 1.03
C VAL A 428 -1.65 21.51 -0.40
N ARG A 429 -1.00 20.42 -0.81
CA ARG A 429 -0.60 20.16 -2.20
C ARG A 429 -1.54 19.11 -2.77
N ASN A 430 -2.14 19.39 -3.92
CA ASN A 430 -3.11 18.50 -4.59
C ASN A 430 -3.18 18.71 -6.12
N GLN A 431 -2.16 19.31 -6.71
CA GLN A 431 -2.10 19.62 -8.15
C GLN A 431 -0.80 19.12 -8.79
N THR A 432 -0.85 18.78 -10.09
CA THR A 432 0.32 18.33 -10.91
C THR A 432 0.89 19.46 -11.75
N ASP A 433 2.21 19.48 -11.98
CA ASP A 433 2.98 20.55 -12.65
C ASP A 433 2.63 20.82 -14.13
N LYS A 434 1.63 20.12 -14.67
CA LYS A 434 1.15 20.26 -16.05
C LYS A 434 0.66 21.68 -16.37
N GLU A 435 -0.09 22.30 -15.47
CA GLU A 435 -0.60 23.66 -15.68
C GLU A 435 0.52 24.70 -15.57
N LEU A 436 1.44 24.49 -14.62
CA LEU A 436 2.61 25.34 -14.44
C LEU A 436 3.51 25.31 -15.67
N SER A 437 3.77 24.12 -16.23
CA SER A 437 4.58 23.96 -17.45
C SER A 437 4.01 24.78 -18.61
N LYS A 438 2.68 24.73 -18.82
CA LYS A 438 2.00 25.56 -19.83
C LYS A 438 2.12 27.06 -19.54
N MET A 439 2.09 27.47 -18.28
CA MET A 439 2.25 28.88 -17.91
C MET A 439 3.69 29.38 -18.11
N ILE A 440 4.69 28.56 -17.78
CA ILE A 440 6.12 28.87 -17.99
C ILE A 440 6.39 29.17 -19.46
N ASP A 441 5.87 28.30 -20.35
CA ASP A 441 6.04 28.40 -21.81
C ASP A 441 5.12 29.47 -22.45
N SER A 442 4.20 30.06 -21.69
CA SER A 442 3.30 31.09 -22.20
C SER A 442 3.96 32.46 -22.30
N SER A 443 3.33 33.39 -23.00
CA SER A 443 3.73 34.80 -23.05
C SER A 443 3.24 35.63 -21.84
N ALA A 444 2.82 34.99 -20.74
CA ALA A 444 2.39 35.69 -19.54
C ALA A 444 3.56 36.50 -18.92
N PRO A 445 3.28 37.65 -18.27
CA PRO A 445 4.33 38.48 -17.67
C PRO A 445 5.02 37.75 -16.51
N ASP A 446 6.30 38.05 -16.28
CA ASP A 446 7.08 37.46 -15.18
C ASP A 446 6.47 37.69 -13.80
N SER A 447 5.72 38.79 -13.63
CA SER A 447 4.98 39.11 -12.41
C SER A 447 3.70 38.28 -12.20
N ALA A 448 3.30 37.44 -13.16
CA ALA A 448 2.12 36.59 -13.03
C ALA A 448 2.29 35.58 -11.89
N ILE A 449 1.26 35.45 -11.05
CA ILE A 449 1.29 34.58 -9.87
C ILE A 449 0.99 33.13 -10.28
N VAL A 450 1.80 32.20 -9.79
CA VAL A 450 1.58 30.76 -9.95
C VAL A 450 0.87 30.18 -8.72
N PRO A 451 -0.03 29.20 -8.89
CA PRO A 451 -0.65 28.50 -7.77
C PRO A 451 0.40 27.79 -6.89
N PHE A 452 0.26 27.89 -5.57
CA PHE A 452 1.17 27.28 -4.59
C PHE A 452 0.81 25.83 -4.22
N ASN A 453 -0.17 25.20 -4.87
CA ASN A 453 -0.65 23.85 -4.49
C ASN A 453 0.17 22.72 -5.16
N MET A 454 1.32 23.09 -5.73
CA MET A 454 2.21 22.27 -6.57
C MET A 454 3.41 21.73 -5.80
N PRO A 455 3.90 20.50 -6.06
CA PRO A 455 5.18 20.04 -5.51
C PRO A 455 6.35 21.02 -5.76
N SER A 456 7.10 21.38 -4.71
CA SER A 456 8.31 22.21 -4.85
C SER A 456 9.49 21.35 -5.29
N ARG A 457 9.94 21.51 -6.54
CA ARG A 457 10.96 20.64 -7.16
C ARG A 457 12.39 21.12 -7.02
N ARG A 458 12.58 22.36 -6.58
CA ARG A 458 13.92 22.91 -6.40
C ARG A 458 14.47 22.57 -5.02
N VAL A 459 15.74 22.24 -4.93
CA VAL A 459 16.41 21.96 -3.65
C VAL A 459 16.44 23.21 -2.79
N HIS A 460 15.78 23.16 -1.63
CA HIS A 460 15.66 24.30 -0.73
C HIS A 460 15.59 23.89 0.75
N VAL A 461 15.79 24.88 1.62
CA VAL A 461 15.36 24.89 3.02
C VAL A 461 14.45 26.10 3.20
N ASP A 462 13.22 25.85 3.63
CA ASP A 462 12.12 26.82 3.72
C ASP A 462 12.50 28.16 4.37
N GLN A 463 13.36 28.14 5.39
CA GLN A 463 13.86 29.33 6.07
C GLN A 463 15.39 29.32 6.16
N SER A 464 16.00 30.46 5.88
CA SER A 464 17.36 30.78 6.37
C SER A 464 17.33 31.06 7.87
N GLU A 465 18.51 31.25 8.48
CA GLU A 465 18.57 31.68 9.88
C GLU A 465 17.85 33.02 10.08
N ALA A 466 18.17 34.04 9.28
CA ALA A 466 17.47 35.32 9.33
C ALA A 466 15.95 35.16 9.09
N GLY A 467 15.57 34.31 8.14
CA GLY A 467 14.18 33.95 7.87
C GLY A 467 13.48 33.30 9.06
N ALA A 468 14.16 32.40 9.79
CA ALA A 468 13.62 31.74 10.98
C ALA A 468 13.36 32.74 12.11
N TYR A 469 14.33 33.64 12.39
CA TYR A 469 14.15 34.70 13.37
C TYR A 469 13.02 35.67 12.99
N GLN A 470 12.85 35.97 11.70
CA GLN A 470 11.71 36.76 11.24
C GLN A 470 10.40 36.03 11.48
N LYS A 471 10.31 34.71 11.19
CA LYS A 471 9.10 33.92 11.46
C LYS A 471 8.78 33.80 12.95
N LEU A 472 9.80 33.72 13.80
CA LEU A 472 9.60 33.77 15.25
C LEU A 472 8.93 35.09 15.67
N LYS A 473 9.50 36.23 15.24
CA LYS A 473 8.96 37.57 15.53
C LYS A 473 7.56 37.80 14.96
N ASP A 474 7.27 37.24 13.79
CA ASP A 474 5.96 37.35 13.15
C ASP A 474 4.87 36.52 13.87
N SER A 475 5.26 35.52 14.67
CA SER A 475 4.32 34.51 15.20
C SER A 475 3.92 34.72 16.67
N MET A 476 4.60 35.60 17.40
CA MET A 476 4.38 35.83 18.84
C MET A 476 4.70 37.26 19.27
N ALA A 477 4.24 37.66 20.46
CA ALA A 477 4.49 39.00 20.99
C ALA A 477 5.97 39.20 21.37
N PRO A 478 6.50 40.45 21.37
CA PRO A 478 7.92 40.71 21.64
C PRO A 478 8.46 40.11 22.94
N ASP A 479 7.68 40.14 24.01
CA ASP A 479 8.05 39.57 25.32
C ASP A 479 8.08 38.04 25.33
N GLN A 480 7.27 37.39 24.47
CA GLN A 480 7.33 35.95 24.23
C GLN A 480 8.56 35.59 23.40
N VAL A 481 8.89 36.39 22.37
CA VAL A 481 10.11 36.23 21.57
C VAL A 481 11.33 36.25 22.50
N GLU A 482 11.45 37.27 23.36
CA GLU A 482 12.57 37.38 24.30
C GLU A 482 12.72 36.14 25.19
N ARG A 483 11.62 35.59 25.69
CA ARG A 483 11.63 34.34 26.49
C ARG A 483 12.05 33.13 25.67
N VAL A 484 11.52 32.98 24.45
CA VAL A 484 11.90 31.86 23.56
C VAL A 484 13.38 31.94 23.17
N LEU A 485 13.91 33.15 22.95
CA LEU A 485 15.33 33.37 22.64
C LEU A 485 16.27 33.04 23.80
N GLN A 486 15.79 32.98 25.05
CA GLN A 486 16.58 32.51 26.19
C GLN A 486 16.75 30.98 26.21
N GLY A 487 15.93 30.24 25.45
CA GLY A 487 15.93 28.79 25.39
C GLY A 487 16.26 28.23 24.00
N ARG A 488 16.29 26.90 23.92
CA ARG A 488 16.34 26.21 22.61
C ARG A 488 14.97 26.34 21.94
N TRP A 489 14.99 26.65 20.64
CA TRP A 489 13.82 26.62 19.78
C TRP A 489 14.21 26.18 18.37
N ALA A 490 13.22 25.71 17.62
CA ALA A 490 13.43 25.16 16.29
C ALA A 490 12.22 25.46 15.38
N ILE A 491 12.45 25.36 14.07
CA ILE A 491 11.37 25.20 13.08
C ILE A 491 11.45 23.77 12.57
N ILE A 492 10.37 23.01 12.76
CA ILE A 492 10.23 21.64 12.27
C ILE A 492 8.99 21.60 11.39
N ASN A 493 9.16 21.16 10.15
CA ASN A 493 8.03 20.86 9.28
C ASN A 493 7.53 19.45 9.53
N VAL A 494 6.22 19.29 9.53
CA VAL A 494 5.52 18.01 9.51
C VAL A 494 4.90 17.85 8.13
N TRP A 495 5.37 16.88 7.37
CA TRP A 495 4.83 16.51 6.08
C TRP A 495 4.01 15.22 6.22
N ARG A 496 2.72 15.30 5.87
CA ARG A 496 1.78 14.17 5.97
C ARG A 496 1.07 13.96 4.63
N PRO A 497 1.19 12.79 4.01
CA PRO A 497 0.24 12.39 2.98
C PRO A 497 -1.19 12.39 3.55
N LEU A 498 -2.15 12.87 2.77
CA LEU A 498 -3.57 12.74 3.06
C LEU A 498 -4.16 11.48 2.41
N LYS A 499 -3.46 10.96 1.38
CA LYS A 499 -3.71 9.71 0.66
C LYS A 499 -2.37 9.05 0.34
N PRO A 500 -2.33 7.77 -0.10
CA PRO A 500 -1.11 7.17 -0.61
C PRO A 500 -0.47 8.03 -1.69
N VAL A 501 0.84 8.26 -1.60
CA VAL A 501 1.59 9.16 -2.47
C VAL A 501 1.78 8.48 -3.82
N PRO A 502 1.10 8.92 -4.90
CA PRO A 502 1.12 8.21 -6.18
C PRO A 502 2.29 8.64 -7.08
N CYS A 503 2.82 9.84 -6.86
CA CYS A 503 3.95 10.44 -7.57
C CYS A 503 4.51 11.63 -6.76
N ASP A 504 5.56 12.26 -7.29
CA ASP A 504 6.22 13.41 -6.66
C ASP A 504 6.59 13.18 -5.17
N PRO A 505 7.32 12.10 -4.80
CA PRO A 505 7.81 11.94 -3.43
C PRO A 505 8.80 13.05 -3.03
N LEU A 506 9.07 13.18 -1.73
CA LEU A 506 10.07 14.12 -1.20
C LEU A 506 11.43 13.44 -1.03
N ALA A 507 12.44 14.00 -1.69
CA ALA A 507 13.85 13.76 -1.41
C ALA A 507 14.29 14.65 -0.24
N VAL A 508 15.04 14.08 0.70
CA VAL A 508 15.59 14.76 1.88
C VAL A 508 17.07 14.46 1.98
N ALA A 509 17.89 15.48 2.20
CA ALA A 509 19.32 15.31 2.34
C ALA A 509 19.70 14.99 3.79
N ASP A 510 20.72 14.15 4.00
CA ASP A 510 21.38 14.07 5.31
C ASP A 510 22.06 15.41 5.59
N ALA A 511 21.61 16.11 6.64
CA ALA A 511 22.12 17.41 7.04
C ALA A 511 23.65 17.45 7.18
N ARG A 512 24.29 16.34 7.54
CA ARG A 512 25.75 16.23 7.70
C ARG A 512 26.51 16.12 6.38
N SER A 513 25.80 15.84 5.29
CA SER A 513 26.38 15.68 3.95
C SER A 513 26.30 16.95 3.10
N VAL A 514 25.53 17.96 3.54
CA VAL A 514 25.37 19.24 2.84
C VAL A 514 26.06 20.34 3.65
N PRO A 515 27.24 20.82 3.22
CA PRO A 515 27.93 21.89 3.92
C PRO A 515 27.23 23.23 3.71
N ASP A 516 27.44 24.16 4.64
CA ASP A 516 26.79 25.48 4.61
C ASP A 516 27.14 26.29 3.35
N GLU A 517 28.33 26.07 2.78
CA GLU A 517 28.78 26.71 1.54
C GLU A 517 28.01 26.26 0.28
N ASP A 518 27.33 25.11 0.36
CA ASP A 518 26.45 24.61 -0.69
C ASP A 518 25.01 25.14 -0.53
N LEU A 519 24.77 26.01 0.45
CA LEU A 519 23.51 26.70 0.66
C LEU A 519 23.72 28.21 0.57
N PHE A 520 22.85 28.89 -0.16
CA PHE A 520 22.87 30.35 -0.20
C PHE A 520 21.48 30.91 0.07
N GLU A 521 21.46 32.03 0.78
CA GLU A 521 20.23 32.70 1.14
C GLU A 521 19.73 33.57 -0.01
N VAL A 522 18.42 33.48 -0.24
CA VAL A 522 17.68 34.36 -1.13
C VAL A 522 16.53 34.97 -0.36
N HIS A 523 16.35 36.28 -0.48
CA HIS A 523 15.18 36.92 0.06
C HIS A 523 13.99 36.65 -0.86
N VAL A 524 13.03 35.90 -0.34
CA VAL A 524 11.82 35.52 -1.08
C VAL A 524 10.68 36.46 -0.69
N GLY A 525 10.39 37.41 -1.59
CA GLY A 525 9.27 38.34 -1.47
C GLY A 525 7.91 37.68 -1.66
N LYS A 526 6.84 38.33 -1.15
CA LYS A 526 5.44 37.96 -1.44
C LYS A 526 4.87 38.88 -2.52
N PRO A 527 4.05 38.38 -3.47
CA PRO A 527 3.43 39.25 -4.47
C PRO A 527 2.48 40.26 -3.81
N GLN A 528 2.50 41.53 -4.27
CA GLN A 528 1.77 42.63 -3.62
C GLN A 528 0.23 42.55 -3.75
N ASN A 529 -0.29 41.68 -4.63
CA ASN A 529 -1.71 41.63 -5.03
C ASN A 529 -2.38 40.25 -4.87
N VAL A 530 -1.86 39.35 -4.05
CA VAL A 530 -2.50 38.04 -3.83
C VAL A 530 -3.77 38.24 -2.97
N GLN A 531 -4.93 37.80 -3.47
CA GLN A 531 -6.13 37.65 -2.62
C GLN A 531 -5.77 36.80 -1.39
N ALA A 532 -6.33 37.14 -0.23
CA ALA A 532 -6.06 36.55 1.09
C ALA A 532 -6.38 35.03 1.22
N THR A 533 -6.56 34.32 0.10
CA THR A 533 -6.90 32.90 0.01
C THR A 533 -5.67 31.97 0.05
N PHE A 534 -4.46 32.47 -0.19
CA PHE A 534 -3.25 31.62 -0.32
C PHE A 534 -2.16 31.87 0.73
N TYR A 535 -2.23 32.99 1.44
CA TYR A 535 -1.31 33.35 2.52
C TYR A 535 -2.11 33.76 3.73
N ASN A 536 -1.77 33.23 4.91
CA ASN A 536 -2.39 33.67 6.16
C ASN A 536 -2.20 35.20 6.30
N PRO A 537 -3.29 35.99 6.29
CA PRO A 537 -3.21 37.45 6.34
C PRO A 537 -2.58 37.99 7.63
N LYS A 538 -2.40 37.13 8.65
CA LYS A 538 -1.69 37.44 9.90
C LYS A 538 -0.16 37.30 9.81
N THR A 539 0.38 36.66 8.78
CA THR A 539 1.85 36.56 8.58
C THR A 539 2.37 37.84 7.95
N SER A 540 3.53 38.35 8.38
CA SER A 540 4.02 39.67 7.93
C SER A 540 4.05 39.82 6.41
N ARG A 541 3.82 41.06 5.95
CA ARG A 541 3.91 41.47 4.54
C ARG A 541 5.33 41.43 3.99
N GLN A 542 6.32 41.19 4.85
CA GLN A 542 7.72 41.12 4.47
C GLN A 542 8.05 39.70 4.00
N GLY A 543 8.89 39.60 2.97
CA GLY A 543 9.42 38.31 2.53
C GLY A 543 10.18 37.60 3.64
N SER A 544 10.59 36.37 3.39
CA SER A 544 11.49 35.65 4.31
C SER A 544 12.68 35.11 3.56
N GLY A 545 13.83 35.08 4.22
CA GLY A 545 14.99 34.39 3.69
C GLY A 545 14.72 32.90 3.57
N THR A 546 15.06 32.32 2.43
CA THR A 546 15.00 30.89 2.10
C THR A 546 16.38 30.47 1.63
N LEU A 547 16.84 29.26 1.98
CA LEU A 547 18.10 28.75 1.47
C LEU A 547 17.83 27.91 0.23
N PHE A 548 18.60 28.14 -0.82
CA PHE A 548 18.61 27.28 -2.01
C PHE A 548 19.90 26.49 -2.08
N GLY A 549 19.80 25.27 -2.59
CA GLY A 549 20.94 24.38 -2.76
C GLY A 549 21.73 24.68 -4.03
N LYS A 550 23.04 24.76 -3.88
CA LYS A 550 24.03 24.54 -4.94
C LYS A 550 24.39 23.06 -4.96
N TYR A 551 24.70 22.49 -6.13
CA TYR A 551 25.11 21.10 -6.20
C TYR A 551 26.48 20.86 -5.58
N GLY A 552 26.55 19.82 -4.75
CA GLY A 552 27.77 19.25 -4.20
C GLY A 552 27.77 17.73 -4.39
N PRO A 553 28.86 17.11 -4.89
CA PRO A 553 28.91 15.67 -5.14
C PRO A 553 28.87 14.82 -3.85
N GLY A 554 29.10 15.44 -2.68
CA GLY A 554 29.03 14.78 -1.38
C GLY A 554 27.62 14.65 -0.80
N HIS A 555 26.61 15.27 -1.43
CA HIS A 555 25.24 15.25 -0.95
C HIS A 555 24.65 13.84 -0.94
N LYS A 556 24.11 13.43 0.20
CA LYS A 556 23.44 12.14 0.36
C LYS A 556 21.94 12.35 0.47
N TRP A 557 21.20 11.78 -0.47
CA TRP A 557 19.75 11.95 -0.59
C TRP A 557 19.01 10.67 -0.22
N TYR A 558 17.88 10.87 0.44
CA TYR A 558 17.00 9.80 0.89
C TYR A 558 15.56 10.14 0.57
N TYR A 559 14.72 9.12 0.43
CA TYR A 559 13.27 9.24 0.40
C TYR A 559 12.65 7.98 1.01
N MET A 560 11.34 7.97 1.24
CA MET A 560 10.63 6.75 1.64
C MET A 560 9.61 6.40 0.57
N SER A 561 9.71 5.20 0.00
CA SER A 561 8.71 4.67 -0.94
C SER A 561 7.38 4.36 -0.26
N ASP A 562 6.32 4.31 -1.07
CA ASP A 562 4.98 3.85 -0.69
C ASP A 562 4.44 4.51 0.59
N MET A 563 4.71 5.80 0.75
CA MET A 563 4.17 6.58 1.86
C MET A 563 2.64 6.62 1.75
N THR A 564 1.98 6.20 2.81
CA THR A 564 0.53 6.25 2.99
C THR A 564 0.14 7.41 3.89
N GLN A 565 -1.17 7.68 4.05
CA GLN A 565 -1.67 8.67 5.03
C GLN A 565 -1.21 8.44 6.48
N TYR A 566 -0.75 7.23 6.80
CA TYR A 566 -0.26 6.87 8.13
C TYR A 566 1.22 7.17 8.32
N ASP A 567 1.94 7.51 7.26
CA ASP A 567 3.35 7.86 7.33
C ASP A 567 3.51 9.38 7.53
N ILE A 568 4.48 9.77 8.35
CA ILE A 568 4.83 11.18 8.61
C ILE A 568 6.30 11.35 8.31
N LEU A 569 6.65 12.44 7.64
CA LEU A 569 8.03 12.92 7.50
C LEU A 569 8.20 14.23 8.27
N LEU A 570 9.13 14.22 9.22
CA LEU A 570 9.57 15.41 9.94
C LEU A 570 10.84 15.97 9.32
N LEU A 571 10.92 17.29 9.13
CA LEU A 571 12.07 17.98 8.56
C LEU A 571 12.49 19.11 9.50
N LYS A 572 13.74 19.10 9.96
CA LYS A 572 14.33 20.25 10.63
C LYS A 572 14.61 21.32 9.58
N ILE A 573 14.02 22.50 9.75
CA ILE A 573 14.28 23.66 8.91
C ILE A 573 15.26 24.61 9.60
N PHE A 574 15.11 24.76 10.91
CA PHE A 574 16.00 25.56 11.76
C PHE A 574 16.09 24.93 13.16
N ASP A 575 17.26 25.00 13.80
CA ASP A 575 17.44 24.76 15.24
C ASP A 575 18.40 25.82 15.80
N SER A 576 18.03 26.43 16.93
CA SER A 576 18.90 27.40 17.62
C SER A 576 20.05 26.71 18.36
N LYS A 577 19.98 25.39 18.55
CA LYS A 577 21.08 24.62 19.14
C LYS A 577 22.19 24.39 18.12
N ASP A 578 23.26 25.16 18.27
CA ASP A 578 24.49 25.02 17.48
C ASP A 578 25.63 24.43 18.32
N ASP A 579 25.62 23.12 18.46
CA ASP A 579 26.63 22.36 19.22
C ASP A 579 27.57 21.54 18.30
N GLY A 580 27.51 21.78 16.99
CA GLY A 580 28.24 21.04 15.96
C GLY A 580 27.84 19.56 15.81
N LYS A 581 26.81 19.10 16.54
CA LYS A 581 26.33 17.70 16.51
C LYS A 581 24.86 17.60 16.10
N THR A 582 24.08 18.62 16.44
CA THR A 582 22.65 18.71 16.17
C THR A 582 22.44 19.17 14.74
N ALA A 583 21.68 18.42 13.96
CA ALA A 583 21.25 18.85 12.63
C ALA A 583 20.37 20.11 12.75
N ARG A 584 20.78 21.21 12.09
CA ARG A 584 20.07 22.50 12.16
C ARG A 584 19.13 22.74 10.99
N ARG A 585 19.29 22.02 9.87
CA ARG A 585 18.50 22.21 8.63
C ARG A 585 18.58 20.99 7.73
N THR A 586 17.57 20.82 6.87
CA THR A 586 17.41 19.68 5.96
C THR A 586 17.01 20.17 4.58
N PRO A 587 17.95 20.21 3.62
CA PRO A 587 17.62 20.45 2.23
C PRO A 587 16.67 19.38 1.72
N HIS A 588 15.62 19.80 1.00
CA HIS A 588 14.61 18.89 0.47
C HIS A 588 14.03 19.41 -0.84
N ALA A 589 13.46 18.49 -1.62
CA ALA A 589 12.76 18.77 -2.87
C ALA A 589 11.81 17.62 -3.22
N ALA A 590 10.74 17.93 -3.94
CA ALA A 590 10.00 16.93 -4.69
C ALA A 590 10.83 16.47 -5.89
N PHE A 591 10.77 15.19 -6.24
CA PHE A 591 11.48 14.66 -7.42
C PHE A 591 10.57 13.74 -8.25
N ILE A 592 10.93 13.54 -9.51
CA ILE A 592 10.28 12.53 -10.35
C ILE A 592 10.89 11.17 -10.03
N ASP A 593 10.11 10.28 -9.42
CA ASP A 593 10.47 8.87 -9.40
C ASP A 593 10.26 8.28 -10.81
N PRO A 594 11.30 7.73 -11.46
CA PRO A 594 11.17 7.10 -12.77
C PRO A 594 10.15 5.95 -12.79
N GLN A 595 9.88 5.32 -11.64
CA GLN A 595 8.91 4.22 -11.53
C GLN A 595 7.47 4.73 -11.57
N THR A 596 7.22 5.98 -11.20
CA THR A 596 5.89 6.60 -11.18
C THR A 596 5.77 7.78 -12.15
N SER A 597 6.68 7.91 -13.13
CA SER A 597 6.73 9.09 -14.00
C SER A 597 5.52 9.26 -14.93
N GLU A 598 4.80 8.17 -15.21
CA GLU A 598 3.60 8.18 -16.04
C GLU A 598 2.30 8.43 -15.23
N VAL A 599 2.39 8.41 -13.89
CA VAL A 599 1.24 8.59 -13.01
C VAL A 599 0.75 10.03 -13.10
N GLN A 600 -0.53 10.17 -13.46
CA GLN A 600 -1.15 11.49 -13.68
C GLN A 600 -1.90 12.04 -12.46
N ALA A 601 -2.13 11.21 -11.44
CA ALA A 601 -2.79 11.63 -10.21
C ALA A 601 -1.84 12.50 -9.40
N ALA A 602 -2.31 13.66 -8.90
CA ALA A 602 -1.51 14.49 -8.02
C ALA A 602 -1.35 13.85 -6.64
N ARG A 603 -0.21 14.04 -5.99
CA ARG A 603 -0.10 13.76 -4.56
C ARG A 603 -1.03 14.68 -3.77
N GLU A 604 -1.69 14.13 -2.77
CA GLU A 604 -2.47 14.89 -1.79
C GLU A 604 -1.71 14.86 -0.46
N SER A 605 -1.13 16.00 -0.07
CA SER A 605 -0.28 16.10 1.12
C SER A 605 -0.48 17.41 1.87
N LEU A 606 -0.35 17.36 3.19
CA LEU A 606 -0.36 18.50 4.10
C LEU A 606 1.05 18.78 4.62
N GLU A 607 1.53 20.01 4.40
CA GLU A 607 2.80 20.52 4.92
C GLU A 607 2.49 21.51 6.04
N MET A 608 2.89 21.22 7.27
CA MET A 608 2.73 22.10 8.43
C MET A 608 4.10 22.60 8.88
N ARG A 609 4.25 23.91 9.02
CA ARG A 609 5.46 24.54 9.54
C ARG A 609 5.25 24.94 10.98
N CYS A 610 6.04 24.35 11.88
CA CYS A 610 5.83 24.46 13.31
C CYS A 610 7.02 25.16 13.98
N LEU A 611 6.73 26.17 14.80
CA LEU A 611 7.66 26.69 15.80
C LEU A 611 7.64 25.74 17.00
N VAL A 612 8.80 25.25 17.41
CA VAL A 612 8.97 24.25 18.48
C VAL A 612 9.86 24.83 19.55
N CYS A 613 9.35 24.97 20.78
CA CYS A 613 10.05 25.58 21.91
C CYS A 613 10.30 24.54 23.00
N PHE A 614 11.50 24.54 23.59
CA PHE A 614 11.92 23.52 24.56
C PHE A 614 12.03 24.03 26.01
N GLY A 615 11.89 25.35 26.24
CA GLY A 615 11.90 25.96 27.58
C GLY A 615 10.53 26.46 28.03
N ASP A 616 10.41 26.92 29.27
CA ASP A 616 9.17 27.42 29.88
C ASP A 616 8.74 28.78 29.29
N GLY A 617 8.20 28.78 28.07
CA GLY A 617 7.99 30.03 27.32
C GLY A 617 6.56 30.38 26.91
N ILE A 618 5.65 29.40 26.77
CA ILE A 618 4.35 29.63 26.08
C ILE A 618 3.16 28.98 26.81
N SER A 619 3.26 28.74 28.12
CA SER A 619 2.05 28.51 28.91
C SER A 619 1.38 29.85 29.18
N GLY A 620 0.38 30.17 28.36
CA GLY A 620 -0.63 31.19 28.65
C GLY A 620 -1.71 30.63 29.55
#